data_AF-A0A918A1K1-F1
#
_entry.id   AF-A0A918A1K1-F1
#
_cell.length_a   1.000
_cell.length_b   1.000
_cell.length_c   1.000
_cell.angle_alpha   90.00
_cell.angle_beta   90.00
_cell.angle_gamma   90.00
#
_symmetry.space_group_name_H-M   'P 1'
#
loop_
_entity.id
_entity.type
_entity.pdbx_description
1 polymer ?
#
loop_
_entity_poly.entity_id
_entity_poly.type
_entity_poly.pdbx_seq_one_letter_code
_entity_poly.pdbx_strand_id
1 'polypeptide(L)'
;MLLIGAALVSSSSCGFVDEKRFARSVDSMEKAARIAEPSDGTRERPQEIGSFTFDDVHREGDLVYFKLGDHSGVDPYGYVWSPKRRPIDDAEDAVASSFEHVQGHWYRWSDSY
;
A
#
# COMPACT_ATOMS: atom_id res chain seq x y z
N MET A 1 37.72 4.49 -26.63
CA MET A 1 37.98 4.10 -25.22
C MET A 1 36.65 4.11 -24.48
N LEU A 2 36.43 3.09 -23.66
CA LEU A 2 35.16 2.64 -23.08
C LEU A 2 34.37 3.71 -22.31
N LEU A 3 33.07 3.81 -22.58
CA LEU A 3 32.06 4.40 -21.69
C LEU A 3 31.86 3.44 -20.50
N ILE A 4 32.27 3.85 -19.30
CA ILE A 4 31.94 3.10 -18.08
C ILE A 4 30.54 3.55 -17.65
N GLY A 5 29.55 2.69 -17.92
CA GLY A 5 28.18 2.86 -17.46
C GLY A 5 28.12 2.74 -15.94
N ALA A 6 27.51 3.73 -15.30
CA ALA A 6 27.21 3.70 -13.88
C ALA A 6 26.17 2.59 -13.61
N ALA A 7 26.56 1.58 -12.83
CA ALA A 7 25.63 0.60 -12.31
C ALA A 7 24.77 1.27 -11.22
N LEU A 8 23.49 1.49 -11.52
CA LEU A 8 22.48 1.85 -10.54
C LEU A 8 22.33 0.68 -9.55
N VAL A 9 22.81 0.86 -8.32
CA VAL A 9 22.51 -0.04 -7.22
C VAL A 9 21.07 0.23 -6.80
N SER A 10 20.14 -0.59 -7.26
CA SER A 10 18.74 -0.56 -6.84
C SER A 10 18.63 -1.01 -5.38
N SER A 11 17.98 -0.19 -4.56
CA SER A 11 17.80 -0.39 -3.11
C SER A 11 16.84 -1.54 -2.78
N SER A 12 17.28 -2.80 -2.89
CA SER A 12 16.50 -3.99 -2.52
C SER A 12 16.23 -4.16 -1.01
N SER A 13 16.78 -3.28 -0.17
CA SER A 13 16.70 -3.38 1.30
C SER A 13 15.30 -3.04 1.85
N CYS A 14 14.64 -2.03 1.27
CA CYS A 14 13.35 -1.57 1.78
C CYS A 14 12.22 -2.57 1.48
N GLY A 15 12.19 -3.13 0.27
CA GLY A 15 11.20 -4.13 -0.14
C GLY A 15 11.23 -5.40 0.71
N PHE A 16 12.43 -5.89 1.07
CA PHE A 16 12.58 -7.10 1.88
C PHE A 16 12.19 -6.92 3.34
N VAL A 17 12.42 -5.73 3.91
CA VAL A 17 11.98 -5.40 5.28
C VAL A 17 10.46 -5.35 5.32
N ASP A 18 9.83 -4.71 4.33
CA ASP A 18 8.38 -4.61 4.25
C ASP A 18 7.71 -5.96 4.01
N GLU A 19 8.27 -6.83 3.17
CA GLU A 19 7.75 -8.18 2.94
C GLU A 19 7.71 -9.01 4.24
N LYS A 20 8.80 -8.98 5.02
CA LYS A 20 8.83 -9.65 6.34
C LYS A 20 7.84 -9.03 7.33
N ARG A 21 7.70 -7.70 7.29
CA ARG A 21 6.76 -6.97 8.15
C ARG A 21 5.32 -7.32 7.81
N PHE A 22 5.01 -7.40 6.52
CA PHE A 22 3.72 -7.84 5.98
C PHE A 22 3.41 -9.29 6.37
N ALA A 23 4.32 -10.23 6.12
CA ALA A 23 4.12 -11.64 6.45
C ALA A 23 3.79 -11.88 7.94
N ARG A 24 4.36 -11.07 8.85
CA ARG A 24 4.06 -11.13 10.29
C ARG A 24 2.76 -10.43 10.69
N SER A 25 2.24 -9.56 9.85
CA SER A 25 1.10 -8.67 10.16
C SER A 25 -0.18 -9.08 9.46
N VAL A 26 -0.10 -9.94 8.44
CA VAL A 26 -1.21 -10.21 7.52
C VAL A 26 -2.50 -10.65 8.21
N ASP A 27 -2.43 -11.51 9.23
CA ASP A 27 -3.61 -11.95 9.98
C ASP A 27 -4.28 -10.80 10.75
N SER A 28 -3.49 -9.91 11.34
CA SER A 28 -3.99 -8.74 12.06
C SER A 28 -4.56 -7.71 11.09
N MET A 29 -3.90 -7.51 9.95
CA MET A 29 -4.38 -6.65 8.88
C MET A 29 -5.70 -7.16 8.30
N GLU A 30 -5.84 -8.47 8.11
CA GLU A 30 -7.09 -9.05 7.58
C GLU A 30 -8.25 -8.92 8.57
N LYS A 31 -8.00 -9.13 9.87
CA LYS A 31 -9.01 -8.87 10.91
C LYS A 31 -9.47 -7.42 10.89
N ALA A 32 -8.54 -6.47 10.77
CA ALA A 32 -8.88 -5.06 10.64
C ALA A 32 -9.68 -4.78 9.37
N ALA A 33 -9.27 -5.35 8.22
CA ALA A 33 -9.96 -5.16 6.94
C ALA A 33 -11.41 -5.64 6.96
N ARG A 34 -11.68 -6.75 7.67
CA ARG A 34 -13.02 -7.32 7.82
C ARG A 34 -13.97 -6.39 8.57
N ILE A 35 -13.48 -5.66 9.56
CA ILE A 35 -14.27 -4.73 10.40
C ILE A 35 -14.12 -3.26 10.00
N ALA A 36 -13.33 -2.95 8.98
CA ALA A 36 -13.12 -1.58 8.52
C ALA A 36 -14.45 -0.99 8.04
N GLU A 37 -14.79 0.14 8.62
CA GLU A 37 -15.95 0.95 8.22
C GLU A 37 -15.56 1.87 7.05
N PRO A 38 -16.54 2.36 6.28
CA PRO A 38 -16.31 3.42 5.31
C PRO A 38 -15.67 4.64 5.98
N SER A 39 -14.69 5.28 5.32
CA SER A 39 -14.20 6.57 5.80
C SER A 39 -15.26 7.64 5.61
N ASP A 40 -15.37 8.56 6.56
CA ASP A 40 -16.11 9.80 6.36
C ASP A 40 -15.30 10.86 5.59
N GLY A 41 -14.05 10.54 5.23
CA GLY A 41 -13.13 11.38 4.48
C GLY A 41 -12.66 12.61 5.24
N THR A 42 -13.01 12.76 6.52
CA THR A 42 -12.77 14.01 7.23
C THR A 42 -11.44 14.05 7.96
N ARG A 43 -10.89 12.91 8.40
CA ARG A 43 -9.57 12.84 9.07
C ARG A 43 -8.90 11.48 8.92
N GLU A 44 -7.61 11.50 8.61
CA GLU A 44 -6.73 10.35 8.81
C GLU A 44 -6.66 10.00 10.29
N ARG A 45 -6.71 8.69 10.58
CA ARG A 45 -6.60 8.19 11.94
C ARG A 45 -5.50 7.14 12.00
N PRO A 46 -4.32 7.52 12.52
CA PRO A 46 -3.21 6.59 12.63
C PRO A 46 -3.57 5.36 13.46
N GLN A 47 -3.22 4.19 12.96
CA GLN A 47 -3.58 2.88 13.54
C GLN A 47 -2.38 1.94 13.53
N GLU A 48 -2.04 1.39 14.69
CA GLU A 48 -1.07 0.31 14.81
C GLU A 48 -1.74 -1.03 14.55
N ILE A 49 -1.30 -1.73 13.50
CA ILE A 49 -1.85 -3.02 13.10
C ILE A 49 -0.71 -3.97 12.77
N GLY A 50 -0.56 -5.00 13.61
CA GLY A 50 0.57 -5.91 13.52
C GLY A 50 1.87 -5.15 13.75
N SER A 51 2.78 -5.20 12.78
CA SER A 51 4.06 -4.50 12.85
C SER A 51 4.02 -3.11 12.21
N PHE A 52 2.92 -2.66 11.60
CA PHE A 52 2.83 -1.38 10.91
C PHE A 52 2.12 -0.32 11.75
N THR A 53 2.48 0.94 11.50
CA THR A 53 1.69 2.11 11.88
C THR A 53 1.17 2.69 10.57
N PHE A 54 -0.13 2.52 10.31
CA PHE A 54 -0.80 3.08 9.15
C PHE A 54 -1.28 4.49 9.48
N ASP A 55 -1.13 5.43 8.54
CA ASP A 55 -1.67 6.79 8.68
C ASP A 55 -3.20 6.77 8.63
N ASP A 56 -3.75 5.89 7.80
CA ASP A 56 -5.19 5.67 7.70
C ASP A 56 -5.55 4.24 7.27
N VAL A 57 -6.72 3.78 7.70
CA VAL A 57 -7.32 2.52 7.25
C VAL A 57 -8.79 2.77 6.95
N HIS A 58 -9.18 2.64 5.69
CA HIS A 58 -10.54 2.91 5.25
C HIS A 58 -11.06 1.94 4.20
N ARG A 59 -12.38 1.80 4.16
CA ARG A 59 -13.08 1.07 3.11
C ARG A 59 -13.60 2.02 2.03
N GLU A 60 -13.29 1.70 0.77
CA GLU A 60 -13.89 2.30 -0.41
C GLU A 60 -14.53 1.19 -1.26
N GLY A 61 -15.86 1.19 -1.34
CA GLY A 61 -16.60 0.13 -1.99
C GLY A 61 -16.29 -1.25 -1.39
N ASP A 62 -15.67 -2.12 -2.19
CA ASP A 62 -15.24 -3.46 -1.80
C ASP A 62 -13.74 -3.58 -1.46
N LEU A 63 -13.00 -2.47 -1.52
CA LEU A 63 -11.58 -2.38 -1.22
C LEU A 63 -11.37 -1.81 0.18
N VAL A 64 -10.35 -2.29 0.89
CA VAL A 64 -9.90 -1.66 2.13
C VAL A 64 -8.44 -1.25 1.97
N TYR A 65 -8.21 0.06 2.07
CA TYR A 65 -6.91 0.69 1.94
C TYR A 65 -6.25 0.82 3.30
N PHE A 66 -4.98 0.48 3.36
CA PHE A 66 -4.07 0.67 4.48
C PHE A 66 -2.96 1.61 4.01
N LYS A 67 -3.01 2.88 4.42
CA LYS A 67 -2.09 3.95 3.97
C LYS A 67 -0.89 4.05 4.90
N LEU A 68 0.32 4.11 4.34
CA LEU A 68 1.60 4.20 5.08
C LEU A 68 2.35 5.52 4.85
N GLY A 69 1.91 6.35 3.90
CA GLY A 69 2.57 7.62 3.57
C GLY A 69 1.60 8.68 3.06
N ASP A 70 1.65 9.86 3.67
CA ASP A 70 1.38 11.17 3.07
C ASP A 70 2.14 12.22 3.87
N HIS A 71 3.46 12.04 3.89
CA HIS A 71 4.38 12.94 4.58
C HIS A 71 5.23 13.66 3.53
N SER A 72 5.02 14.97 3.38
CA SER A 72 5.90 15.89 2.63
C SER A 72 6.28 15.44 1.21
N GLY A 73 5.31 15.34 0.29
CA GLY A 73 5.58 15.18 -1.14
C GLY A 73 5.97 13.78 -1.59
N VAL A 74 5.61 12.76 -0.82
CA VAL A 74 5.66 11.35 -1.23
C VAL A 74 4.25 10.94 -1.60
N ASP A 75 4.09 10.37 -2.80
CA ASP A 75 2.81 9.84 -3.24
C ASP A 75 2.33 8.75 -2.28
N PRO A 76 1.02 8.72 -1.97
CA PRO A 76 0.50 7.80 -0.99
C PRO A 76 0.66 6.35 -1.45
N TYR A 77 0.98 5.48 -0.50
CA TYR A 77 1.21 4.06 -0.76
C TYR A 77 0.82 3.20 0.43
N GLY A 78 0.73 1.89 0.20
CA GLY A 78 0.56 0.90 1.25
C GLY A 78 0.00 -0.42 0.75
N TYR A 79 -1.05 -0.93 1.41
CA TYR A 79 -1.69 -2.20 1.04
C TYR A 79 -3.19 -2.05 0.80
N VAL A 80 -3.71 -2.82 -0.15
CA VAL A 80 -5.14 -2.99 -0.39
C VAL A 80 -5.54 -4.43 -0.12
N TRP A 81 -6.60 -4.59 0.68
CA TRP A 81 -7.32 -5.84 0.79
C TRP A 81 -8.53 -5.83 -0.16
N SER A 82 -8.54 -6.75 -1.11
CA SER A 82 -9.64 -6.92 -2.07
C SER A 82 -10.09 -8.39 -2.14
N PRO A 83 -11.15 -8.75 -1.41
CA PRO A 83 -11.63 -10.14 -1.38
C PRO A 83 -12.47 -10.53 -2.60
N LYS A 84 -13.03 -9.55 -3.32
CA LYS A 84 -14.03 -9.80 -4.38
C LYS A 84 -13.48 -9.71 -5.78
N ARG A 85 -12.47 -8.87 -6.02
CA ARG A 85 -11.93 -8.62 -7.36
C ARG A 85 -10.47 -8.23 -7.32
N ARG A 86 -9.85 -8.14 -8.50
CA ARG A 86 -8.55 -7.50 -8.65
C ARG A 86 -8.76 -5.97 -8.74
N PRO A 87 -8.02 -5.14 -7.99
CA PRO A 87 -7.97 -3.70 -8.23
C PRO A 87 -7.50 -3.40 -9.66
N ILE A 88 -8.01 -2.32 -10.25
CA ILE A 88 -7.68 -1.92 -11.61
C ILE A 88 -6.63 -0.81 -11.51
N ASP A 89 -5.53 -0.96 -12.26
CA ASP A 89 -4.57 0.12 -12.41
C ASP A 89 -5.25 1.25 -13.20
N ASP A 90 -5.22 2.47 -12.67
CA ASP A 90 -5.76 3.64 -13.37
C ASP A 90 -4.59 4.54 -13.75
N ALA A 91 -4.45 4.80 -15.05
CA ALA A 91 -3.41 5.65 -15.61
C ALA A 91 -3.98 6.84 -16.38
N GLU A 92 -5.32 6.97 -16.43
CA GLU A 92 -5.99 8.00 -17.24
C GLU A 92 -6.41 9.23 -16.43
N ASP A 93 -6.36 9.14 -15.10
CA ASP A 93 -6.64 10.26 -14.19
C ASP A 93 -5.38 11.05 -13.83
N ALA A 94 -5.57 12.24 -13.24
CA ALA A 94 -4.49 13.09 -12.73
C ALA A 94 -3.66 12.44 -11.61
N VAL A 95 -4.10 11.26 -11.14
CA VAL A 95 -3.42 10.42 -10.16
C VAL A 95 -3.40 9.01 -10.74
N ALA A 96 -2.22 8.48 -11.02
CA ALA A 96 -2.09 7.13 -11.55
C ALA A 96 -1.84 6.13 -10.40
N SER A 97 -2.84 5.29 -10.11
CA SER A 97 -2.76 4.25 -9.08
C SER A 97 -2.28 2.93 -9.68
N SER A 98 -1.32 2.30 -9.02
CA SER A 98 -0.76 1.00 -9.40
C SER A 98 -0.97 -0.06 -8.32
N PHE A 99 -1.26 -1.30 -8.70
CA PHE A 99 -1.56 -2.41 -7.79
C PHE A 99 -0.74 -3.67 -8.10
N GLU A 100 0.19 -4.02 -7.22
CA GLU A 100 0.99 -5.24 -7.30
C GLU A 100 0.41 -6.33 -6.39
N HIS A 101 0.12 -7.53 -6.92
CA HIS A 101 -0.38 -8.63 -6.09
C HIS A 101 0.71 -9.14 -5.13
N VAL A 102 0.38 -9.29 -3.86
CA VAL A 102 1.29 -9.79 -2.82
C VAL A 102 0.95 -11.23 -2.47
N GLN A 103 -0.23 -11.47 -1.90
CA GLN A 103 -0.71 -12.82 -1.59
C GLN A 103 -2.22 -12.82 -1.32
N GLY A 104 -2.91 -13.89 -1.71
CA GLY A 104 -4.35 -14.03 -1.45
C GLY A 104 -5.14 -12.81 -1.93
N HIS A 105 -5.80 -12.12 -1.01
CA HIS A 105 -6.58 -10.90 -1.28
C HIS A 105 -5.78 -9.59 -1.16
N TRP A 106 -4.47 -9.67 -0.98
CA TRP A 106 -3.62 -8.52 -0.71
C TRP A 106 -2.84 -8.05 -1.93
N TYR A 107 -2.85 -6.73 -2.10
CA TYR A 107 -2.10 -6.00 -3.11
C TYR A 107 -1.30 -4.90 -2.43
N ARG A 108 -0.11 -4.61 -2.94
CA ARG A 108 0.59 -3.36 -2.66
C ARG A 108 0.02 -2.30 -3.59
N TRP A 109 -0.20 -1.10 -3.08
CA TRP A 109 -0.66 0.03 -3.90
C TRP A 109 0.24 1.24 -3.72
N SER A 110 0.32 2.04 -4.76
CA SER A 110 0.90 3.39 -4.73
C SER A 110 0.25 4.25 -5.79
N ASP A 111 0.02 5.50 -5.45
CA ASP A 111 -0.34 6.54 -6.40
C ASP A 111 0.91 7.16 -7.00
N SER A 112 0.71 7.87 -8.10
CA SER A 112 1.69 8.77 -8.70
C SER A 112 0.96 10.02 -9.19
N TYR A 113 1.35 11.18 -8.66
CA TYR A 113 0.79 12.50 -8.99
C TYR A 113 1.64 13.25 -10.04
#